data_AF-I3VSQ5-F1
#
_entry.id   AF-I3VSQ5-F1
#
_cell.length_a   1.000
_cell.length_b   1.000
_cell.length_c   1.000
_cell.angle_alpha   90.00
_cell.angle_beta   90.00
_cell.angle_gamma   90.00
#
_symmetry.space_group_name_H-M   'P 1'
#
loop_
_entity.id
_entity.type
_entity.pdbx_description
1 polymer ?
#
loop_
_entity_poly.entity_id
_entity_poly.type
_entity_poly.pdbx_seq_one_letter_code
_entity_poly.pdbx_strand_id
1 'polypeptide(L)'
;MKVILQKDVKGIGKAGDVVNVSDGYGRNYLLPRGLAIDATESNMNVLNEKKKAEEKKRQKEVEAAQEMAKKLSQESIVIKVKTGENGKLFGSITSKDIQDELNKKGYDIDKKKINLPDSIKTIGTYNVDIKIYPGIQAKVKVDVVGQ
;
A
#
# COMPACT_ATOMS: atom_id res chain seq x y z
N MET A 1 -28.25 -23.16 10.92
CA MET A 1 -28.10 -23.00 9.45
C MET A 1 -26.79 -22.28 9.14
N LYS A 2 -25.97 -22.82 8.24
CA LYS A 2 -24.76 -22.12 7.75
C LYS A 2 -25.11 -21.21 6.58
N VAL A 3 -24.71 -19.95 6.67
CA VAL A 3 -24.93 -18.95 5.62
C VAL A 3 -23.62 -18.21 5.33
N ILE A 4 -23.48 -17.72 4.10
CA ILE A 4 -22.40 -16.85 3.67
C ILE A 4 -22.94 -15.43 3.63
N LEU A 5 -22.39 -14.53 4.44
CA LEU A 5 -22.81 -13.14 4.44
C LEU A 5 -22.40 -12.46 3.13
N GLN A 6 -23.32 -11.75 2.49
CA GLN A 6 -23.03 -10.91 1.33
C GLN A 6 -22.75 -9.45 1.71
N LYS A 7 -23.23 -9.04 2.89
CA LYS A 7 -23.04 -7.68 3.42
C LYS A 7 -22.61 -7.77 4.88
N ASP A 8 -21.99 -6.69 5.37
CA ASP A 8 -21.63 -6.58 6.77
C ASP A 8 -22.89 -6.56 7.64
N VAL A 9 -22.96 -7.45 8.64
CA VAL A 9 -24.08 -7.52 9.58
C VAL A 9 -23.54 -7.31 10.99
N LYS A 10 -23.95 -6.21 11.61
CA LYS A 10 -23.52 -5.82 12.96
C LYS A 10 -23.79 -6.94 13.96
N GLY A 11 -22.75 -7.36 14.67
CA GLY A 11 -22.82 -8.41 15.69
C GLY A 11 -22.73 -9.84 15.16
N ILE A 12 -22.60 -10.05 13.84
CA ILE A 12 -22.51 -11.39 13.24
C ILE A 12 -21.22 -11.56 12.45
N GLY A 13 -20.90 -10.64 11.55
CA GLY A 13 -19.70 -10.75 10.71
C GLY A 13 -19.68 -9.77 9.56
N LYS A 14 -18.64 -9.90 8.73
CA LYS A 14 -18.43 -9.09 7.52
C LYS A 14 -18.89 -9.84 6.27
N ALA A 15 -19.03 -9.12 5.17
CA ALA A 15 -19.26 -9.71 3.86
C ALA A 15 -18.17 -10.74 3.51
N GLY A 16 -18.57 -11.93 3.06
CA GLY A 16 -17.69 -13.05 2.74
C GLY A 16 -17.41 -14.01 3.90
N ASP A 17 -17.94 -13.74 5.09
CA ASP A 17 -17.83 -14.63 6.23
C ASP A 17 -18.88 -15.75 6.17
N VAL A 18 -18.45 -16.95 6.54
CA VAL A 18 -19.32 -18.11 6.71
C VAL A 18 -19.69 -18.19 8.19
N VAL A 19 -20.96 -17.97 8.49
CA VAL A 19 -21.46 -17.92 9.87
C VAL A 19 -22.54 -18.96 10.09
N ASN A 20 -22.58 -19.51 11.30
CA ASN A 20 -23.66 -20.40 11.72
C ASN A 20 -24.68 -19.58 12.51
N VAL A 21 -25.89 -19.49 11.98
CA VAL A 21 -27.01 -18.73 12.57
C VAL A 21 -28.16 -19.66 12.90
N SER A 22 -29.08 -19.20 13.74
CA SER A 22 -30.35 -19.91 13.94
C SER A 22 -31.15 -19.95 12.65
N ASP A 23 -31.88 -21.04 12.43
CA ASP A 23 -32.59 -21.28 11.17
C ASP A 23 -33.65 -20.20 10.90
N GLY A 24 -34.34 -19.73 11.95
CA GLY A 24 -35.31 -18.63 11.83
C GLY A 24 -34.67 -17.30 11.44
N TYR A 25 -33.50 -16.98 12.00
CA TYR A 25 -32.80 -15.74 11.66
C TYR A 25 -32.23 -15.77 10.24
N GLY A 26 -31.73 -16.92 9.79
CA GLY A 26 -31.31 -17.12 8.39
C GLY A 26 -32.48 -16.97 7.41
N ARG A 27 -33.55 -17.75 7.59
CA ARG A 27 -34.69 -17.85 6.67
C ARG A 27 -35.59 -16.62 6.65
N ASN A 28 -35.84 -15.99 7.80
CA ASN A 28 -36.82 -14.91 7.88
C ASN A 28 -36.18 -13.51 7.76
N TYR A 29 -34.88 -13.38 8.03
CA TYR A 29 -34.21 -12.09 8.08
C TYR A 29 -33.06 -11.96 7.08
N LEU A 30 -32.08 -12.87 7.10
CA LEU A 30 -30.87 -12.72 6.30
C LEU A 30 -31.08 -13.02 4.81
N LEU A 31 -31.70 -14.15 4.48
CA LEU A 31 -31.94 -14.58 3.10
C LEU A 31 -32.90 -13.64 2.34
N PRO A 32 -34.10 -13.28 2.87
CA PRO A 32 -35.05 -12.45 2.13
C PRO A 32 -34.56 -11.02 1.89
N ARG A 33 -33.68 -10.53 2.77
CA ARG A 33 -33.07 -9.19 2.65
C ARG A 33 -31.79 -9.17 1.81
N GLY A 34 -31.37 -10.31 1.27
CA GLY A 34 -30.12 -10.44 0.51
C GLY A 34 -28.88 -10.09 1.33
N LEU A 35 -28.93 -10.31 2.64
CA LEU A 35 -27.79 -10.09 3.55
C LEU A 35 -26.88 -11.32 3.60
N ALA A 36 -27.42 -12.49 3.31
CA ALA A 36 -26.68 -13.75 3.25
C ALA A 36 -27.25 -14.68 2.18
N ILE A 37 -26.47 -15.67 1.79
CA ILE A 37 -26.88 -16.80 0.96
C ILE A 37 -26.61 -18.12 1.69
N ASP A 38 -27.31 -19.18 1.32
CA ASP A 38 -27.05 -20.49 1.89
C ASP A 38 -25.63 -20.96 1.57
N ALA A 39 -24.96 -21.53 2.58
CA ALA A 39 -23.62 -22.09 2.43
C ALA A 39 -23.67 -23.50 1.80
N THR A 40 -24.24 -23.58 0.59
CA THR A 40 -24.20 -24.80 -0.23
C THR A 40 -22.78 -25.07 -0.73
N GLU A 41 -22.48 -26.30 -1.12
CA GLU A 41 -21.16 -26.66 -1.66
C GLU A 41 -20.78 -25.79 -2.87
N SER A 42 -21.74 -25.52 -3.76
CA SER A 42 -21.54 -24.63 -4.91
C SER A 42 -21.16 -23.21 -4.47
N ASN A 43 -21.92 -22.62 -3.54
CA ASN A 43 -21.64 -21.26 -3.06
C ASN A 43 -20.32 -21.18 -2.26
N MET A 44 -19.97 -22.25 -1.54
CA MET A 44 -18.71 -22.36 -0.83
C MET A 44 -17.52 -22.44 -1.80
N ASN A 45 -17.66 -23.21 -2.88
CA ASN A 45 -16.64 -23.32 -3.92
C ASN A 45 -16.40 -21.97 -4.61
N VAL A 46 -17.47 -21.25 -4.97
CA VAL A 46 -17.37 -19.89 -5.54
C VAL A 46 -16.68 -18.94 -4.57
N LEU A 47 -17.00 -18.99 -3.28
CA LEU A 47 -16.34 -18.17 -2.26
C LEU A 47 -14.84 -18.50 -2.16
N ASN A 48 -14.49 -19.78 -2.16
CA ASN A 48 -13.10 -20.24 -2.09
C ASN A 48 -12.31 -19.84 -3.33
N GLU A 49 -12.89 -19.93 -4.52
CA GLU A 49 -12.26 -19.47 -5.77
C GLU A 49 -12.04 -17.96 -5.76
N LYS A 50 -13.02 -17.17 -5.30
CA LYS A 50 -12.86 -15.73 -5.13
C LYS A 50 -11.75 -15.39 -4.14
N LYS A 51 -11.72 -16.05 -2.97
CA LYS A 51 -10.66 -15.87 -1.97
C LYS A 51 -9.28 -16.22 -2.54
N LYS A 52 -9.16 -17.34 -3.26
CA LYS A 52 -7.91 -17.72 -3.93
C LYS A 52 -7.48 -16.71 -5.00
N ALA A 53 -8.41 -16.18 -5.78
CA ALA A 53 -8.12 -15.17 -6.79
C ALA A 53 -7.64 -13.86 -6.16
N GLU A 54 -8.30 -13.40 -5.10
CA GLU A 54 -7.91 -12.22 -4.33
C GLU A 54 -6.54 -12.42 -3.66
N GLU A 55 -6.31 -13.57 -3.06
CA GLU A 55 -5.04 -13.90 -2.42
C GLU A 55 -3.90 -13.93 -3.45
N LYS A 56 -4.12 -14.56 -4.62
CA LYS A 56 -3.14 -14.58 -5.71
C LYS A 56 -2.86 -13.17 -6.25
N LYS A 57 -3.88 -12.31 -6.35
CA LYS A 57 -3.70 -10.91 -6.74
C LYS A 57 -2.88 -10.15 -5.70
N ARG A 58 -3.20 -10.32 -4.42
CA ARG A 58 -2.46 -9.70 -3.31
C ARG A 58 -1.02 -10.18 -3.26
N GLN A 59 -0.75 -11.45 -3.46
CA GLN A 59 0.62 -11.99 -3.51
C GLN A 59 1.41 -11.35 -4.65
N LYS A 60 0.84 -11.25 -5.85
CA LYS A 60 1.48 -10.55 -6.98
C LYS A 60 1.77 -9.09 -6.70
N GLU A 61 0.84 -8.37 -6.05
CA GLU A 61 1.04 -6.98 -5.66
C GLU A 61 2.17 -6.84 -4.63
N VAL A 62 2.24 -7.75 -3.65
CA VAL A 62 3.30 -7.79 -2.64
C VAL A 62 4.65 -8.10 -3.28
N GLU A 63 4.72 -9.09 -4.16
CA GLU A 63 5.94 -9.45 -4.91
C GLU A 63 6.43 -8.27 -5.76
N ALA A 64 5.54 -7.64 -6.55
CA ALA A 64 5.87 -6.46 -7.34
C ALA A 64 6.36 -5.30 -6.46
N ALA A 65 5.73 -5.09 -5.30
CA ALA A 65 6.16 -4.07 -4.34
C ALA A 65 7.54 -4.38 -3.73
N GLN A 66 7.84 -5.64 -3.43
CA GLN A 66 9.15 -6.05 -2.93
C GLN A 66 10.25 -5.89 -3.99
N GLU A 67 9.96 -6.25 -5.25
CA GLU A 67 10.88 -6.03 -6.36
C GLU A 67 11.17 -4.54 -6.56
N MET A 68 10.12 -3.72 -6.54
CA MET A 68 10.27 -2.26 -6.63
C MET A 68 11.08 -1.72 -5.45
N ALA A 69 10.87 -2.24 -4.23
CA ALA A 69 11.63 -1.84 -3.05
C ALA A 69 13.13 -2.14 -3.18
N LYS A 70 13.47 -3.32 -3.72
CA LYS A 70 14.86 -3.70 -3.98
C LYS A 70 15.52 -2.78 -5.00
N LYS A 71 14.83 -2.50 -6.11
CA LYS A 71 15.33 -1.58 -7.16
C LYS A 71 15.58 -0.19 -6.60
N LEU A 72 14.62 0.36 -5.86
CA LEU A 72 14.76 1.68 -5.22
C LEU A 72 15.88 1.72 -4.18
N SER A 73 16.09 0.64 -3.44
CA SER A 73 17.15 0.60 -2.41
C SER A 73 18.56 0.54 -3.01
N GLN A 74 18.69 0.12 -4.27
CA GLN A 74 19.96 0.16 -5.02
C GLN A 74 20.17 1.50 -5.73
N GLU A 75 19.12 2.31 -5.85
CA GLU A 75 19.18 3.58 -6.56
C GLU A 75 19.73 4.68 -5.65
N SER A 76 20.69 5.46 -6.15
CA SER A 76 21.20 6.67 -5.52
C SER A 76 20.80 7.89 -6.32
N ILE A 77 20.09 8.83 -5.70
CA ILE A 77 19.67 10.08 -6.33
C ILE A 77 20.69 11.16 -6.00
N VAL A 78 21.16 11.87 -7.01
CA VAL A 78 22.04 13.03 -6.84
C VAL A 78 21.25 14.28 -7.16
N ILE A 79 21.05 15.15 -6.15
CA ILE A 79 20.34 16.42 -6.33
C ILE A 79 21.38 17.54 -6.30
N LYS A 80 21.55 18.22 -7.44
CA LYS A 80 22.45 19.37 -7.58
C LYS A 80 21.70 20.65 -7.24
N VAL A 81 22.23 21.42 -6.30
CA VAL A 81 21.58 22.63 -5.78
C VAL A 81 22.60 23.73 -5.54
N LYS A 82 22.20 24.99 -5.74
CA LYS A 82 23.05 26.13 -5.39
C LYS A 82 23.22 26.21 -3.87
N THR A 83 24.46 26.23 -3.43
CA THR A 83 24.83 26.32 -2.01
C THR A 83 25.37 27.70 -1.68
N GLY A 84 25.03 28.22 -0.51
CA GLY A 84 25.64 29.42 0.05
C GLY A 84 26.96 29.12 0.75
N GLU A 85 27.57 30.16 1.31
CA GLU A 85 28.76 30.02 2.16
C GLU A 85 28.43 29.12 3.37
N ASN A 86 29.35 28.20 3.71
CA ASN A 86 29.23 27.16 4.75
C ASN A 86 28.32 25.95 4.46
N GLY A 87 28.04 25.61 3.19
CA GLY A 87 27.39 24.33 2.85
C GLY A 87 25.89 24.26 3.18
N LYS A 88 25.29 25.40 3.52
CA LYS A 88 23.84 25.56 3.61
C LYS A 88 23.26 25.80 2.23
N LEU A 89 22.12 25.18 1.94
CA LEU A 89 21.37 25.43 0.71
C LEU A 89 20.70 26.82 0.79
N PHE A 90 20.63 27.52 -0.34
CA PHE A 90 19.81 28.74 -0.45
C PHE A 90 18.31 28.47 -0.31
N GLY A 91 17.89 27.21 -0.52
CA GLY A 91 16.53 26.74 -0.33
C GLY A 91 16.47 25.47 0.53
N SER A 92 15.39 24.71 0.38
CA SER A 92 15.24 23.41 1.02
C SER A 92 14.79 22.37 0.01
N ILE A 93 15.39 21.19 0.03
CA ILE A 93 14.93 20.05 -0.75
C ILE A 93 13.74 19.43 -0.02
N THR A 94 12.65 19.29 -0.74
CA THR A 94 11.38 18.75 -0.27
C THR A 94 11.11 17.38 -0.89
N SER A 95 10.09 16.68 -0.40
CA SER A 95 9.63 15.43 -1.00
C SER A 95 9.24 15.58 -2.48
N LYS A 96 8.88 16.79 -2.93
CA LYS A 96 8.56 17.06 -4.34
C LYS A 96 9.81 16.95 -5.21
N ASP A 97 10.93 17.52 -4.77
CA ASP A 97 12.18 17.50 -5.53
C ASP A 97 12.73 16.06 -5.65
N ILE A 98 12.58 15.28 -4.58
CA ILE A 98 12.93 13.85 -4.58
C ILE A 98 12.00 13.06 -5.52
N GLN A 99 10.69 13.35 -5.50
CA GLN A 99 9.73 12.76 -6.43
C GLN A 99 10.11 13.07 -7.89
N ASP A 100 10.45 14.33 -8.19
CA ASP A 100 10.78 14.75 -9.56
C ASP A 100 12.03 14.02 -10.08
N GLU A 101 13.05 13.83 -9.23
CA GLU A 101 14.24 13.03 -9.58
C GLU A 101 13.95 11.53 -9.71
N LEU A 102 13.08 10.97 -8.88
CA LEU A 102 12.62 9.58 -9.02
C LEU A 102 11.84 9.36 -10.32
N ASN A 103 10.98 10.31 -10.68
CA ASN A 103 10.21 10.29 -11.92
C ASN A 103 11.12 10.34 -13.15
N LYS A 104 12.19 11.15 -13.12
CA LYS A 104 13.20 11.17 -14.20
C LYS A 104 13.88 9.83 -14.41
N LYS A 105 14.00 9.02 -13.35
CA LYS A 105 14.55 7.65 -13.39
C LYS A 105 13.50 6.59 -13.74
N GLY A 106 12.26 6.98 -13.99
CA GLY A 106 11.17 6.09 -14.39
C GLY A 106 10.38 5.49 -13.21
N TYR A 107 10.56 5.99 -11.98
CA TYR A 107 9.79 5.55 -10.82
C TYR A 107 8.64 6.52 -10.55
N ASP A 108 7.40 6.10 -10.83
CA ASP A 108 6.19 6.88 -10.52
C ASP A 108 5.81 6.72 -9.04
N ILE A 109 6.32 7.63 -8.20
CA ILE A 109 6.06 7.63 -6.75
C ILE A 109 5.42 8.95 -6.35
N ASP A 110 4.28 8.88 -5.66
CA ASP A 110 3.63 10.06 -5.07
C ASP A 110 4.47 10.62 -3.91
N LYS A 111 4.66 11.94 -3.85
CA LYS A 111 5.29 12.65 -2.71
C LYS A 111 4.75 12.25 -1.34
N LYS A 112 3.48 11.84 -1.21
CA LYS A 112 2.88 11.38 0.06
C LYS A 112 3.48 10.06 0.56
N LYS A 113 4.07 9.27 -0.34
CA LYS A 113 4.76 8.01 -0.03
C LYS A 113 6.20 8.24 0.44
N ILE A 114 6.76 9.43 0.19
CA ILE A 114 8.13 9.79 0.57
C ILE A 114 8.10 10.33 1.99
N ASN A 115 8.69 9.57 2.92
CA ASN A 115 8.79 9.95 4.32
C ASN A 115 10.02 10.82 4.54
N LEU A 116 9.82 12.13 4.48
CA LEU A 116 10.84 13.14 4.76
C LEU A 116 10.33 14.02 5.91
N PRO A 117 10.75 13.76 7.17
CA PRO A 117 10.23 14.48 8.34
C PRO A 117 10.66 15.95 8.35
N ASP A 118 11.92 16.22 7.98
CA ASP A 118 12.48 17.56 7.87
C ASP A 118 13.02 17.80 6.46
N SER A 119 12.81 19.01 5.94
CA SER A 119 13.36 19.39 4.64
C SER A 119 14.89 19.50 4.71
N ILE A 120 15.57 19.05 3.66
CA ILE A 120 17.04 19.01 3.63
C ILE A 120 17.57 20.40 3.30
N LYS A 121 18.35 20.98 4.21
CA LYS A 121 18.90 22.36 4.11
C LYS A 121 20.42 22.41 4.07
N THR A 122 21.09 21.25 4.17
CA THR A 122 22.55 21.13 4.17
C THR A 122 22.99 20.11 3.13
N ILE A 123 24.14 20.34 2.52
CA ILE A 123 24.79 19.33 1.67
C ILE A 123 25.09 18.07 2.47
N GLY A 124 25.06 16.92 1.81
CA GLY A 124 25.32 15.64 2.44
C GLY A 124 24.46 14.52 1.88
N THR A 125 24.62 13.35 2.48
CA THR A 125 23.92 12.12 2.10
C THR A 125 22.81 11.84 3.10
N TYR A 126 21.59 11.70 2.61
CA TYR A 126 20.40 11.41 3.41
C TYR A 126 19.76 10.10 2.94
N ASN A 127 19.33 9.27 3.89
CA ASN A 127 18.54 8.09 3.59
C ASN A 127 17.06 8.45 3.78
N VAL A 128 16.28 8.35 2.71
CA VAL A 128 14.86 8.70 2.70
C VAL A 128 14.03 7.44 2.56
N ASP A 129 13.11 7.23 3.49
CA ASP A 129 12.22 6.06 3.46
C ASP A 129 11.03 6.33 2.52
N ILE A 130 10.78 5.41 1.59
CA ILE A 130 9.66 5.47 0.65
C ILE A 130 8.71 4.31 0.93
N LYS A 131 7.45 4.63 1.23
CA LYS A 131 6.38 3.66 1.47
C LYS A 131 5.77 3.21 0.14
N ILE A 132 6.06 1.98 -0.27
CA ILE A 132 5.59 1.45 -1.56
C ILE A 132 4.23 0.77 -1.40
N TYR A 133 4.12 -0.09 -0.37
CA TYR A 133 2.93 -0.88 -0.07
C TYR A 133 2.76 -1.01 1.46
N PRO A 134 1.57 -1.29 2.00
CA PRO A 134 1.39 -1.55 3.43
C PRO A 134 2.39 -2.59 3.96
N GLY A 135 3.27 -2.16 4.87
CA GLY A 135 4.33 -3.00 5.44
C GLY A 135 5.62 -3.11 4.62
N ILE A 136 5.71 -2.50 3.44
CA ILE A 136 6.91 -2.51 2.58
C ILE A 136 7.43 -1.08 2.39
N GLN A 137 8.66 -0.85 2.84
CA GLN A 137 9.37 0.42 2.72
C GLN A 137 10.72 0.20 2.03
N ALA A 138 11.17 1.18 1.25
CA ALA A 138 12.48 1.18 0.61
C ALA A 138 13.29 2.39 1.09
N LYS A 139 14.60 2.19 1.29
CA LYS A 139 15.52 3.25 1.68
C LYS A 139 16.26 3.75 0.46
N VAL A 140 16.00 4.98 0.05
CA VAL A 140 16.68 5.59 -1.08
C VAL A 140 17.76 6.54 -0.56
N LYS A 141 18.96 6.42 -1.14
CA LYS A 141 20.06 7.33 -0.82
C LYS A 141 19.94 8.60 -1.66
N VAL A 142 19.86 9.75 -1.00
CA VAL A 142 19.79 11.07 -1.62
C VAL A 142 21.07 11.83 -1.30
N ASP A 143 21.92 12.00 -2.30
CA ASP A 143 23.16 12.77 -2.23
C ASP A 143 22.90 14.19 -2.70
N VAL A 144 23.02 15.14 -1.79
CA VAL A 144 22.84 16.58 -2.06
C VAL A 144 24.21 17.20 -2.26
N VAL A 145 24.48 17.64 -3.50
CA VAL A 145 25.76 18.23 -3.89
C VAL A 145 25.59 19.69 -4.27
N GLY A 146 26.53 20.51 -3.80
CA GLY A 146 26.60 21.92 -4.17
C GLY A 146 27.04 22.08 -5.62
N GLN A 147 26.34 22.96 -6.34
CA GLN A 147 26.77 23.52 -7.61
C GLN A 147 27.27 24.95 -7.42
#